data_AF-A0A0K9NSU5-F1
#
_entry.id   AF-A0A0K9NSU5-F1
#
_cell.length_a   1.000
_cell.length_b   1.000
_cell.length_c   1.000
_cell.angle_alpha   90.00
_cell.angle_beta   90.00
_cell.angle_gamma   90.00
#
_symmetry.space_group_name_H-M   'P 1'
#
loop_
_entity.id
_entity.type
_entity.pdbx_description
1 polymer ?
#
loop_
_entity_poly.entity_id
_entity_poly.type
_entity_poly.pdbx_seq_one_letter_code
_entity_poly.pdbx_strand_id
1 'polypeptide(L)'
;MRFGELNALFRGLDNAFQTYTNQIVDKIVSKEDLIPPVPVLTRYSKESVMKAFVKKEIPDYSLPDERKSSQINVLSTSKLCVQLNTLHYAINQLNKLEDSIQEQWTRKKLNEGFRTELSMSDNSKSSSLSTFDGSRKDINTAIEKICDFMGTKIIFWDMRESFINNLYKNNVSQFRLETITEELDSVLNELCDVIVEPLRDRLVTGLLQASLDGLHRVLLDGGPSRIFFPTDAKLLEEDLEFLKEFFISGGDGLPRGTVENLFARVRPVINLHSYETRVLIDDLKFANQGNRSRLGADFETLLRILCHRSDSEASQFLKKQYKFPKSSG
;
A
#
# COMPACT_ATOMS: atom_id res chain seq x y z
N MET A 1 3.60 -19.03 -44.37
CA MET A 1 3.72 -19.40 -42.95
C MET A 1 2.73 -20.52 -42.64
N ARG A 2 3.23 -21.64 -42.11
CA ARG A 2 2.45 -22.78 -41.62
C ARG A 2 1.90 -22.47 -40.21
N PHE A 3 0.80 -23.11 -39.80
CA PHE A 3 0.17 -22.89 -38.48
C PHE A 3 1.15 -23.07 -37.31
N GLY A 4 2.05 -24.06 -37.39
CA GLY A 4 3.09 -24.28 -36.38
C GLY A 4 4.12 -23.16 -36.27
N GLU A 5 4.51 -22.55 -37.39
CA GLU A 5 5.44 -21.42 -37.41
C GLU A 5 4.80 -20.18 -36.78
N LEU A 6 3.51 -19.95 -37.06
CA LEU A 6 2.76 -18.82 -36.51
C LEU A 6 2.63 -18.95 -34.99
N ASN A 7 2.26 -20.14 -34.48
CA ASN A 7 2.20 -20.39 -33.03
C ASN A 7 3.58 -20.26 -32.36
N ALA A 8 4.66 -20.64 -33.04
CA ALA A 8 6.01 -20.44 -32.52
C ALA A 8 6.35 -18.95 -32.42
N LEU A 9 5.95 -18.13 -33.40
CA LEU A 9 6.11 -16.68 -33.37
C LEU A 9 5.34 -16.05 -32.20
N PHE A 10 4.06 -16.42 -32.00
CA PHE A 10 3.26 -15.94 -30.86
C PHE A 10 3.92 -16.25 -29.52
N ARG A 11 4.36 -17.49 -29.32
CA ARG A 11 5.07 -17.89 -28.09
C ARG A 11 6.38 -17.12 -27.90
N GLY A 12 7.12 -16.90 -28.98
CA GLY A 12 8.37 -16.12 -28.94
C GLY A 12 8.13 -14.67 -28.52
N LEU A 13 7.11 -14.03 -29.09
CA LEU A 13 6.70 -12.68 -28.73
C LEU A 13 6.18 -12.60 -27.30
N ASP A 14 5.30 -13.53 -26.90
CA ASP A 14 4.76 -13.59 -25.54
C ASP A 14 5.90 -13.71 -24.50
N ASN A 15 6.85 -14.62 -24.71
CA ASN A 15 8.01 -14.77 -23.84
C ASN A 15 8.92 -13.52 -23.81
N ALA A 16 9.07 -12.82 -24.93
CA ALA A 16 9.86 -11.59 -24.99
C ALA A 16 9.24 -10.48 -24.14
N PHE A 17 7.91 -10.32 -24.20
CA PHE A 17 7.18 -9.35 -23.37
C PHE A 17 7.19 -9.72 -21.88
N GLN A 18 7.10 -11.01 -21.54
CA GLN A 18 7.29 -11.48 -20.16
C GLN A 18 8.69 -11.12 -19.65
N THR A 19 9.73 -11.36 -20.47
CA THR A 19 11.13 -11.02 -20.12
C THR A 19 11.31 -9.51 -19.92
N TYR A 20 10.76 -8.69 -20.81
CA TYR A 20 10.80 -7.23 -20.68
C TYR A 20 10.11 -6.75 -19.39
N THR A 21 8.94 -7.32 -19.09
CA THR A 21 8.19 -6.98 -17.87
C THR A 21 8.97 -7.36 -16.61
N ASN A 22 9.56 -8.55 -16.57
CA ASN A 22 10.38 -9.00 -15.44
C ASN A 22 11.59 -8.08 -15.23
N GLN A 23 12.27 -7.62 -16.28
CA GLN A 23 13.38 -6.66 -16.16
C GLN A 23 12.97 -5.29 -15.59
N ILE A 24 11.71 -4.88 -15.76
CA ILE A 24 11.19 -3.67 -15.13
C ILE A 24 10.98 -3.92 -13.63
N VAL A 25 10.33 -5.03 -13.28
CA VAL A 25 10.02 -5.38 -11.90
C VAL A 25 11.27 -5.68 -11.07
N ASP A 26 12.27 -6.35 -11.65
CA ASP A 26 13.54 -6.70 -10.97
C ASP A 26 14.35 -5.48 -10.53
N LYS A 27 14.08 -4.31 -11.11
CA LYS A 27 14.74 -3.05 -10.72
C LYS A 27 14.07 -2.41 -9.50
N ILE A 28 12.86 -2.83 -9.14
CA ILE A 28 12.09 -2.25 -8.03
C ILE A 28 12.64 -2.83 -6.72
N VAL A 29 12.97 -1.93 -5.80
CA VAL A 29 13.47 -2.29 -4.46
C VAL A 29 12.33 -2.90 -3.63
N SER A 30 12.65 -3.75 -2.66
CA SER A 30 11.66 -4.34 -1.76
C SER A 30 10.93 -3.26 -0.94
N LYS A 31 9.63 -3.44 -0.68
CA LYS A 31 8.84 -2.49 0.13
C LYS A 31 9.42 -2.36 1.54
N GLU A 32 9.95 -3.45 2.08
CA GLU A 32 10.55 -3.54 3.41
C GLU A 32 11.76 -2.62 3.58
N ASP A 33 12.43 -2.24 2.48
CA ASP A 33 13.57 -1.33 2.52
C ASP A 33 13.15 0.14 2.66
N LEU A 34 11.91 0.47 2.31
CA LEU A 34 11.33 1.81 2.44
C LEU A 34 10.77 2.05 3.84
N ILE A 35 10.25 1.00 4.47
CA ILE A 35 9.56 1.07 5.74
C ILE A 35 10.61 1.16 6.87
N PRO A 36 10.53 2.13 7.78
CA PRO A 36 11.48 2.22 8.88
C PRO A 36 11.40 0.99 9.80
N PRO A 37 12.45 0.69 10.58
CA PRO A 37 12.39 -0.40 11.56
C PRO A 37 11.35 -0.11 12.65
N VAL A 38 10.74 -1.16 13.18
CA VAL A 38 9.76 -1.05 14.27
C VAL A 38 10.47 -0.52 15.52
N PRO A 39 9.97 0.56 16.16
CA PRO A 39 10.61 1.10 17.35
C PRO A 39 10.48 0.14 18.53
N VAL A 40 11.42 0.25 19.48
CA VAL A 40 11.38 -0.55 20.70
C VAL A 40 10.13 -0.18 21.51
N LEU A 41 9.39 -1.19 21.98
CA LEU A 41 8.24 -0.98 22.86
C LEU A 41 8.67 -0.31 24.16
N THR A 42 8.08 0.86 24.41
CA THR A 42 8.29 1.63 25.64
C THR A 42 6.95 1.92 26.29
N ARG A 43 6.96 2.24 27.57
CA ARG A 43 5.75 2.65 28.31
C ARG A 43 5.79 4.13 28.66
N TYR A 44 4.62 4.73 28.73
CA TYR A 44 4.41 6.11 29.12
C TYR A 44 5.16 6.52 30.41
N SER A 45 5.77 7.72 30.39
CA SER A 45 6.45 8.37 31.51
C SER A 45 6.09 9.85 31.58
N LYS A 46 5.53 10.29 32.72
CA LYS A 46 5.13 11.69 32.95
C LYS A 46 6.30 12.70 32.78
N GLU A 47 7.51 12.31 33.17
CA GLU A 47 8.71 13.15 33.06
C GLU A 47 9.12 13.40 31.59
N SER A 48 8.82 12.44 30.71
CA SER A 48 9.21 12.46 29.29
C SER A 48 8.27 13.37 28.48
N VAL A 49 7.00 13.44 28.86
CA VAL A 49 6.03 14.41 28.32
C VAL A 49 6.51 15.84 28.57
N MET A 50 6.88 16.15 29.82
CA MET A 50 7.35 17.49 30.19
C MET A 50 8.64 17.88 29.48
N LYS A 51 9.53 16.92 29.17
CA LYS A 51 10.74 17.17 28.38
C LYS A 51 10.46 17.29 26.88
N ALA A 52 9.56 16.50 26.32
CA ALA A 52 9.15 16.58 24.91
C ALA A 52 8.46 17.91 24.57
N PHE A 53 7.75 18.52 25.53
CA PHE A 53 7.21 19.87 25.37
C PHE A 53 8.27 20.98 25.42
N VAL A 54 9.48 20.69 25.92
CA VAL A 54 10.57 21.68 26.12
C VAL A 54 11.74 21.47 25.16
N LYS A 55 11.99 20.25 24.70
CA LYS A 55 13.01 19.91 23.70
C LYS A 55 12.35 19.56 22.37
N LYS A 56 12.58 20.41 21.37
CA LYS A 56 12.10 20.22 19.98
C LYS A 56 12.83 19.13 19.19
N GLU A 57 13.88 18.53 19.73
CA GLU A 57 14.73 17.59 18.98
C GLU A 57 14.96 16.29 19.77
N ILE A 58 14.55 15.18 19.17
CA ILE A 58 14.86 13.80 19.58
C ILE A 58 15.53 13.13 18.38
N PRO A 59 16.55 12.26 18.58
CA PRO A 59 17.37 11.74 17.51
C PRO A 59 16.58 10.87 16.53
N ASP A 60 16.95 11.04 15.27
CA ASP A 60 16.44 10.37 14.09
C ASP A 60 16.63 8.83 14.19
N TYR A 61 15.52 8.09 14.22
CA TYR A 61 15.57 6.64 14.17
C TYR A 61 15.87 6.20 12.73
N SER A 62 17.16 6.00 12.48
CA SER A 62 17.75 5.28 11.34
C SER A 62 17.35 5.82 9.96
N LEU A 63 18.27 6.60 9.41
CA LEU A 63 18.42 6.73 7.97
C LEU A 63 18.63 5.32 7.38
N PRO A 64 17.89 4.95 6.32
CA PRO A 64 18.17 3.75 5.55
C PRO A 64 19.57 3.87 4.95
N ASP A 65 20.26 2.73 4.87
CA ASP A 65 21.62 2.57 4.35
C ASP A 65 21.85 3.44 3.10
N GLU A 66 22.87 4.32 3.10
CA GLU A 66 23.12 5.31 2.05
C GLU A 66 23.13 4.70 0.62
N ARG A 67 23.54 3.43 0.51
CA ARG A 67 23.52 2.68 -0.74
C ARG A 67 22.09 2.39 -1.23
N LYS A 68 21.18 2.01 -0.35
CA LYS A 68 19.76 1.79 -0.68
C LYS A 68 19.07 3.11 -1.01
N SER A 69 19.40 4.17 -0.28
CA SER A 69 18.92 5.54 -0.55
C SER A 69 19.25 5.99 -1.98
N SER A 70 20.45 5.68 -2.47
CA SER A 70 20.83 6.00 -3.85
C SER A 70 20.00 5.24 -4.90
N GLN A 71 19.67 3.96 -4.68
CA GLN A 71 18.87 3.16 -5.61
C GLN A 71 17.39 3.60 -5.62
N ILE A 72 16.85 3.90 -4.44
CA ILE A 72 15.47 4.42 -4.29
C ILE A 72 15.32 5.77 -4.98
N ASN A 73 16.32 6.66 -4.84
CA ASN A 73 16.32 7.97 -5.49
C ASN A 73 16.52 7.89 -7.02
N VAL A 74 17.17 6.85 -7.54
CA VAL A 74 17.32 6.63 -8.99
C VAL A 74 15.96 6.35 -9.66
N LEU A 75 15.05 5.66 -8.96
CA LEU A 75 13.67 5.42 -9.38
C LEU A 75 12.76 6.57 -8.93
N SER A 76 12.94 7.74 -9.56
CA SER A 76 12.06 8.88 -9.34
C SER A 76 10.61 8.52 -9.66
N THR A 77 9.68 9.16 -8.95
CA THR A 77 8.23 8.96 -9.13
C THR A 77 7.80 9.18 -10.58
N SER A 78 8.40 10.17 -11.26
CA SER A 78 8.19 10.41 -12.70
C SER A 78 8.62 9.24 -13.60
N LYS A 79 9.75 8.58 -13.31
CA LYS A 79 10.20 7.41 -14.09
C LYS A 79 9.25 6.23 -13.90
N LEU A 80 8.74 6.03 -12.68
CA LEU A 80 7.74 5.00 -12.40
C LEU A 80 6.44 5.25 -13.16
N CYS A 81 5.97 6.51 -13.23
CA CYS A 81 4.81 6.88 -14.06
C CYS A 81 5.04 6.56 -15.55
N VAL A 82 6.23 6.88 -16.09
CA VAL A 82 6.57 6.57 -17.49
C VAL A 82 6.63 5.06 -17.72
N GLN A 83 7.16 4.29 -16.78
CA GLN A 83 7.16 2.82 -16.86
C GLN A 83 5.73 2.26 -16.86
N LEU A 84 4.85 2.75 -15.99
CA LEU A 84 3.44 2.38 -15.98
C LEU A 84 2.75 2.70 -17.31
N ASN A 85 2.94 3.90 -17.84
CA ASN A 85 2.40 4.30 -19.14
C ASN A 85 2.92 3.39 -20.27
N THR A 86 4.20 3.00 -20.21
CA THR A 86 4.82 2.10 -21.20
C THR A 86 4.23 0.69 -21.13
N LEU A 87 4.00 0.16 -19.91
CA LEU A 87 3.35 -1.14 -19.70
C LEU A 87 1.90 -1.12 -20.19
N HIS A 88 1.16 -0.04 -19.91
CA HIS A 88 -0.21 0.13 -20.43
C HIS A 88 -0.25 0.27 -21.95
N TYR A 89 0.73 0.96 -22.54
CA TYR A 89 0.86 1.01 -23.99
C TYR A 89 1.15 -0.38 -24.57
N ALA A 90 2.06 -1.14 -23.95
CA ALA A 90 2.43 -2.48 -24.39
C ALA A 90 1.23 -3.43 -24.43
N ILE A 91 0.39 -3.45 -23.38
CA ILE A 91 -0.82 -4.30 -23.36
C ILE A 91 -1.82 -3.89 -24.46
N ASN A 92 -2.00 -2.60 -24.73
CA ASN A 92 -2.87 -2.14 -25.81
C ASN A 92 -2.33 -2.52 -27.20
N GLN A 93 -1.02 -2.47 -27.41
CA GLN A 93 -0.42 -2.90 -28.68
C GLN A 93 -0.49 -4.42 -28.85
N LEU A 94 -0.33 -5.19 -27.78
CA LEU A 94 -0.50 -6.65 -27.80
C LEU A 94 -1.92 -7.04 -28.23
N ASN A 95 -2.94 -6.36 -27.70
CA ASN A 95 -4.33 -6.61 -28.11
C ASN A 95 -4.55 -6.33 -29.60
N LYS A 96 -4.07 -5.18 -30.10
CA LYS A 96 -4.18 -4.82 -31.53
C LYS A 96 -3.43 -5.81 -32.43
N LEU A 97 -2.26 -6.28 -31.98
CA LEU A 97 -1.46 -7.26 -32.72
C LEU A 97 -2.18 -8.61 -32.81
N GLU A 98 -2.77 -9.07 -31.71
CA GLU A 98 -3.56 -10.29 -31.67
C GLU A 98 -4.76 -10.22 -32.62
N ASP A 99 -5.54 -9.14 -32.53
CA ASP A 99 -6.70 -8.91 -33.39
C ASP A 99 -6.30 -8.90 -34.88
N SER A 100 -5.22 -8.18 -35.21
CA SER A 100 -4.73 -8.09 -36.60
C SER A 100 -4.27 -9.44 -37.15
N ILE A 101 -3.53 -10.22 -36.35
CA ILE A 101 -3.07 -11.54 -36.80
C ILE A 101 -4.26 -12.51 -36.92
N GLN A 102 -5.21 -12.48 -35.99
CA GLN A 102 -6.41 -13.31 -36.03
C GLN A 102 -7.27 -12.98 -37.26
N GLU A 103 -7.43 -11.69 -37.58
CA GLU A 103 -8.15 -11.26 -38.78
C GLU A 103 -7.46 -11.73 -40.07
N GLN A 104 -6.13 -11.57 -40.17
CA GLN A 104 -5.38 -12.02 -41.34
C GLN A 104 -5.41 -13.55 -41.50
N TRP A 105 -5.34 -14.27 -40.38
CA TRP A 105 -5.41 -15.74 -40.37
C TRP A 105 -6.78 -16.26 -40.81
N THR A 106 -7.86 -15.65 -40.31
CA THR A 106 -9.23 -16.01 -40.70
C THR A 106 -9.49 -15.70 -42.18
N ARG A 107 -9.06 -14.54 -42.69
CA ARG A 107 -9.13 -14.19 -44.12
C ARG A 107 -8.38 -15.20 -45.00
N LYS A 108 -7.17 -15.61 -44.60
CA LYS A 108 -6.38 -16.60 -45.35
C LYS A 108 -7.06 -17.97 -45.38
N LYS A 109 -7.61 -18.42 -44.25
CA LYS A 109 -8.33 -19.71 -44.16
C LYS A 109 -9.58 -19.74 -45.05
N LEU A 110 -10.28 -18.61 -45.19
CA LEU A 110 -11.43 -18.46 -46.08
C LEU A 110 -11.01 -18.46 -47.56
N ASN A 111 -9.92 -17.76 -47.91
CA ASN A 111 -9.43 -17.66 -49.29
C ASN A 111 -8.78 -18.95 -49.81
N GLU A 112 -8.14 -19.74 -48.94
CA GLU A 112 -7.55 -21.04 -49.32
C GLU A 112 -8.58 -22.18 -49.40
N GLY A 113 -9.88 -21.91 -49.20
CA GLY A 113 -10.93 -22.88 -49.44
C GLY A 113 -10.75 -24.16 -48.62
N PHE A 114 -10.36 -24.06 -47.35
CA PHE A 114 -10.33 -25.20 -46.43
C PHE A 114 -11.77 -25.67 -46.16
N ARG A 115 -12.37 -26.38 -47.13
CA ARG A 115 -13.47 -27.32 -46.92
C ARG A 115 -12.88 -28.54 -46.22
N THR A 116 -12.62 -28.44 -44.92
CA THR A 116 -12.49 -29.65 -44.12
C THR A 116 -13.90 -30.17 -43.94
N GLU A 117 -14.16 -31.29 -44.59
CA GLU A 117 -15.40 -32.04 -44.54
C GLU A 117 -15.90 -32.16 -43.09
N LEU A 118 -17.19 -31.93 -42.92
CA LEU A 118 -17.93 -32.30 -41.73
C LEU A 118 -17.89 -33.82 -41.59
N SER A 119 -16.82 -34.37 -41.00
CA SER A 119 -16.82 -35.74 -40.48
C SER A 119 -16.89 -35.68 -38.96
N MET A 120 -18.00 -36.21 -38.45
CA MET A 120 -18.30 -36.42 -37.03
C MET A 120 -17.18 -37.21 -36.32
N SER A 121 -16.96 -36.87 -35.04
CA SER A 121 -16.10 -37.53 -34.03
C SER A 121 -14.61 -37.16 -34.02
N ASP A 122 -14.22 -36.22 -33.14
CA ASP A 122 -13.43 -36.55 -31.94
C ASP A 122 -13.05 -35.30 -31.12
N ASN A 123 -13.18 -35.43 -29.79
CA ASN A 123 -12.84 -34.46 -28.75
C ASN A 123 -11.34 -34.11 -28.71
N SER A 124 -10.84 -33.33 -29.67
CA SER A 124 -9.49 -32.76 -29.58
C SER A 124 -9.51 -31.28 -29.97
N LYS A 125 -9.19 -30.45 -28.97
CA LYS A 125 -8.81 -29.03 -29.02
C LYS A 125 -8.82 -28.47 -30.45
N SER A 126 -9.89 -27.75 -30.79
CA SER A 126 -9.89 -26.88 -31.96
C SER A 126 -8.57 -26.11 -32.00
N SER A 127 -7.98 -26.00 -33.19
CA SER A 127 -6.68 -25.37 -33.44
C SER A 127 -6.74 -23.85 -33.20
N SER A 128 -6.97 -23.45 -31.94
CA SER A 128 -6.91 -22.07 -31.51
C SER A 128 -5.47 -21.59 -31.60
N LEU A 129 -5.29 -20.44 -32.21
CA LEU A 129 -4.04 -19.70 -32.20
C LEU A 129 -3.65 -19.44 -30.74
N SER A 130 -2.36 -19.53 -30.41
CA SER A 130 -1.89 -19.10 -29.09
C SER A 130 -2.14 -17.59 -28.89
N THR A 131 -2.63 -17.24 -27.72
CA THR A 131 -2.93 -15.87 -27.26
C THR A 131 -1.76 -15.29 -26.46
N PHE A 132 -1.74 -13.97 -26.24
CA PHE A 132 -0.74 -13.29 -25.42
C PHE A 132 -1.05 -13.33 -23.92
N ASP A 133 -1.61 -14.43 -23.41
CA ASP A 133 -2.13 -14.48 -22.04
C ASP A 133 -1.05 -14.40 -20.97
N GLY A 134 0.15 -14.95 -21.25
CA GLY A 134 1.29 -14.89 -20.34
C GLY A 134 1.78 -13.46 -20.13
N SER A 135 2.07 -12.76 -21.24
CA SER A 135 2.49 -11.35 -21.19
C SER A 135 1.41 -10.43 -20.63
N ARG A 136 0.12 -10.64 -20.96
CA ARG A 136 -0.99 -9.87 -20.36
C ARG A 136 -1.02 -10.01 -18.85
N LYS A 137 -0.89 -11.23 -18.34
CA LYS A 137 -0.88 -11.50 -16.90
C LYS A 137 0.31 -10.80 -16.24
N ASP A 138 1.52 -11.02 -16.76
CA ASP A 138 2.74 -10.46 -16.19
C ASP A 138 2.72 -8.92 -16.21
N ILE A 139 2.27 -8.31 -17.31
CA ILE A 139 2.14 -6.84 -17.43
C ILE A 139 1.16 -6.30 -16.39
N ASN A 140 -0.02 -6.91 -16.23
CA ASN A 140 -0.99 -6.46 -15.23
C ASN A 140 -0.46 -6.62 -13.79
N THR A 141 0.19 -7.75 -13.49
CA THR A 141 0.83 -7.96 -12.18
C THR A 141 1.98 -6.95 -11.96
N ALA A 142 2.74 -6.59 -12.99
CA ALA A 142 3.77 -5.56 -12.88
C ALA A 142 3.18 -4.17 -12.63
N ILE A 143 2.08 -3.82 -13.32
CA ILE A 143 1.34 -2.56 -13.08
C ILE A 143 0.89 -2.49 -11.62
N GLU A 144 0.25 -3.55 -11.11
CA GLU A 144 -0.19 -3.62 -9.70
C GLU A 144 0.99 -3.44 -8.74
N LYS A 145 2.09 -4.18 -8.94
CA LYS A 145 3.30 -4.07 -8.12
C LYS A 145 3.91 -2.67 -8.12
N ILE A 146 3.96 -2.00 -9.28
CA ILE A 146 4.51 -0.65 -9.40
C ILE A 146 3.59 0.36 -8.71
N CYS A 147 2.27 0.30 -8.91
CA CYS A 147 1.31 1.18 -8.22
C CYS A 147 1.43 1.06 -6.69
N ASP A 148 1.49 -0.17 -6.20
CA ASP A 148 1.71 -0.51 -4.79
C ASP A 148 3.02 0.05 -4.24
N PHE A 149 4.12 -0.13 -4.97
CA PHE A 149 5.44 0.36 -4.59
C PHE A 149 5.48 1.89 -4.60
N MET A 150 4.88 2.54 -5.60
CA MET A 150 4.80 3.98 -5.70
C MET A 150 4.10 4.59 -4.48
N GLY A 151 2.93 4.06 -4.10
CA GLY A 151 2.25 4.50 -2.88
C GLY A 151 3.14 4.36 -1.65
N THR A 152 3.80 3.21 -1.49
CA THR A 152 4.71 2.95 -0.37
C THR A 152 5.89 3.93 -0.37
N LYS A 153 6.53 4.17 -1.52
CA LYS A 153 7.64 5.13 -1.66
C LYS A 153 7.18 6.54 -1.32
N ILE A 154 6.05 6.99 -1.83
CA ILE A 154 5.54 8.34 -1.55
C ILE A 154 5.36 8.53 -0.04
N ILE A 155 4.66 7.62 0.64
CA ILE A 155 4.32 7.79 2.06
C ILE A 155 5.52 7.55 2.99
N PHE A 156 6.29 6.49 2.76
CA PHE A 156 7.37 6.08 3.68
C PHE A 156 8.73 6.69 3.35
N TRP A 157 8.90 7.24 2.15
CA TRP A 157 10.16 7.87 1.72
C TRP A 157 9.99 9.35 1.45
N ASP A 158 9.18 9.72 0.45
CA ASP A 158 9.09 11.11 -0.03
C ASP A 158 8.42 12.02 1.02
N MET A 159 7.36 11.53 1.68
CA MET A 159 6.60 12.21 2.74
C MET A 159 6.95 11.69 4.14
N ARG A 160 8.12 11.07 4.33
CA ARG A 160 8.50 10.44 5.60
C ARG A 160 8.48 11.43 6.77
N GLU A 161 8.99 12.63 6.55
CA GLU A 161 9.07 13.64 7.61
C GLU A 161 7.68 14.13 8.03
N SER A 162 6.85 14.54 7.07
CA SER A 162 5.50 15.04 7.34
C SER A 162 4.57 13.93 7.85
N PHE A 163 4.46 12.83 7.10
CA PHE A 163 3.53 11.74 7.38
C PHE A 163 4.01 10.83 8.52
N ILE A 164 5.21 10.24 8.41
CA ILE A 164 5.64 9.16 9.33
C ILE A 164 6.27 9.71 10.61
N ASN A 165 6.99 10.83 10.57
CA ASN A 165 7.70 11.37 11.73
C ASN A 165 6.87 12.40 12.51
N ASN A 166 6.08 13.23 11.83
CA ASN A 166 5.41 14.39 12.45
C ASN A 166 3.92 14.21 12.74
N LEU A 167 3.19 13.38 11.97
CA LEU A 167 1.76 13.14 12.23
C LEU A 167 1.53 12.69 13.68
N TYR A 168 0.66 13.38 14.41
CA TYR A 168 0.35 13.14 15.83
C TYR A 168 1.53 13.16 16.81
N LYS A 169 2.66 13.75 16.44
CA LYS A 169 3.81 13.88 17.34
C LYS A 169 3.44 14.73 18.56
N ASN A 170 3.73 14.23 19.76
CA ASN A 170 3.37 14.81 21.06
C ASN A 170 1.86 14.88 21.39
N ASN A 171 1.02 15.32 20.46
CA ASN A 171 -0.43 15.47 20.61
C ASN A 171 -1.13 15.41 19.24
N VAL A 172 -2.26 14.70 19.17
CA VAL A 172 -3.16 14.64 18.01
C VAL A 172 -3.64 16.02 17.53
N SER A 173 -3.99 16.94 18.44
CA SER A 173 -4.54 18.26 18.10
C SER A 173 -3.57 19.20 17.39
N GLN A 174 -2.26 18.98 17.47
CA GLN A 174 -1.25 19.91 16.92
C GLN A 174 -0.79 19.52 15.50
N PHE A 175 -0.69 18.23 15.21
CA PHE A 175 -0.23 17.72 13.92
C PHE A 175 -1.32 16.82 13.35
N ARG A 176 -2.39 17.46 12.86
CA ARG A 176 -3.59 16.82 12.30
C ARG A 176 -3.34 16.35 10.87
N LEU A 177 -4.21 15.46 10.41
CA LEU A 177 -4.12 14.89 9.07
C LEU A 177 -4.39 15.90 7.94
N GLU A 178 -5.05 17.02 8.24
CA GLU A 178 -5.35 18.11 7.29
C GLU A 178 -4.10 18.62 6.56
N THR A 179 -3.02 18.93 7.27
CA THR A 179 -1.76 19.38 6.63
C THR A 179 -1.17 18.32 5.70
N ILE A 180 -1.34 17.05 6.02
CA ILE A 180 -0.88 15.94 5.19
C ILE A 180 -1.71 15.81 3.91
N THR A 181 -3.01 16.12 3.98
CA THR A 181 -3.85 16.07 2.77
C THR A 181 -3.51 17.15 1.75
N GLU A 182 -3.05 18.32 2.18
CA GLU A 182 -2.55 19.36 1.25
C GLU A 182 -1.30 18.87 0.49
N GLU A 183 -0.37 18.22 1.19
CA GLU A 183 0.80 17.61 0.54
C GLU A 183 0.40 16.44 -0.38
N LEU A 184 -0.55 15.60 0.05
CA LEU A 184 -1.09 14.51 -0.79
C LEU A 184 -1.77 15.04 -2.05
N ASP A 185 -2.49 16.16 -1.96
CA ASP A 185 -3.13 16.79 -3.12
C ASP A 185 -2.09 17.23 -4.16
N SER A 186 -1.02 17.89 -3.71
CA SER A 186 0.10 18.27 -4.58
C SER A 186 0.71 17.04 -5.27
N VAL A 187 0.93 15.95 -4.53
CA VAL A 187 1.48 14.71 -5.09
C VAL A 187 0.51 14.08 -6.09
N LEU A 188 -0.78 14.02 -5.77
CA LEU A 188 -1.80 13.48 -6.67
C LEU A 188 -1.89 14.27 -7.99
N ASN A 189 -1.82 15.60 -7.92
CA ASN A 189 -1.81 16.45 -9.11
C ASN A 189 -0.59 16.15 -10.00
N GLU A 190 0.62 16.07 -9.43
CA GLU A 190 1.84 15.72 -10.17
C GLU A 190 1.78 14.32 -10.80
N LEU A 191 1.20 13.35 -10.09
CA LEU A 191 1.03 11.98 -10.60
C LEU A 191 0.03 11.93 -11.75
N CYS A 192 -1.12 12.58 -11.58
CA CYS A 192 -2.23 12.59 -12.53
C CYS A 192 -1.88 13.34 -13.83
N ASP A 193 -0.96 14.30 -13.78
CA ASP A 193 -0.43 15.01 -14.95
C ASP A 193 0.42 14.12 -15.87
N VAL A 194 1.07 13.10 -15.31
CA VAL A 194 1.96 12.21 -16.07
C VAL A 194 1.26 10.89 -16.44
N ILE A 195 0.44 10.35 -15.56
CA ILE A 195 -0.16 9.01 -15.74
C ILE A 195 -1.37 9.04 -16.69
N VAL A 196 -1.49 8.01 -17.51
CA VAL A 196 -2.68 7.84 -18.37
C VAL A 196 -3.93 7.53 -17.55
N GLU A 197 -5.08 8.05 -17.99
CA GLU A 197 -6.37 7.95 -17.28
C GLU A 197 -6.74 6.53 -16.81
N PRO A 198 -6.59 5.45 -17.62
CA PRO A 198 -6.98 4.10 -17.19
C PRO A 198 -6.17 3.52 -16.01
N LEU A 199 -5.04 4.15 -15.66
CA LEU A 199 -4.20 3.75 -14.54
C LEU A 199 -4.39 4.60 -13.29
N ARG A 200 -5.09 5.74 -13.37
CA ARG A 200 -5.26 6.68 -12.25
C ARG A 200 -5.86 5.98 -11.04
N ASP A 201 -7.00 5.30 -11.19
CA ASP A 201 -7.65 4.59 -10.08
C ASP A 201 -6.73 3.56 -9.42
N ARG A 202 -5.95 2.81 -10.21
CA ARG A 202 -5.02 1.80 -9.68
C ARG A 202 -3.90 2.46 -8.87
N LEU A 203 -3.34 3.55 -9.38
CA LEU A 203 -2.27 4.30 -8.72
C LEU A 203 -2.78 4.97 -7.44
N VAL A 204 -3.93 5.65 -7.50
CA VAL A 204 -4.54 6.34 -6.35
C VAL A 204 -4.98 5.33 -5.29
N THR A 205 -5.47 4.15 -5.70
CA THR A 205 -5.77 3.05 -4.75
C THR A 205 -4.51 2.57 -4.04
N GLY A 206 -3.39 2.40 -4.76
CA GLY A 206 -2.10 2.05 -4.16
C GLY A 206 -1.60 3.12 -3.17
N LEU A 207 -1.79 4.41 -3.50
CA LEU A 207 -1.48 5.50 -2.59
C LEU A 207 -2.37 5.49 -1.35
N LEU A 208 -3.69 5.32 -1.50
CA LEU A 208 -4.62 5.21 -0.38
C LEU A 208 -4.24 4.05 0.55
N GLN A 209 -3.92 2.88 0.00
CA GLN A 209 -3.48 1.74 0.79
C GLN A 209 -2.21 2.07 1.58
N ALA A 210 -1.21 2.69 0.95
CA ALA A 210 0.01 3.11 1.63
C ALA A 210 -0.24 4.19 2.69
N SER A 211 -1.17 5.13 2.47
CA SER A 211 -1.57 6.13 3.46
C SER A 211 -2.21 5.50 4.68
N LEU A 212 -3.05 4.48 4.49
CA LEU A 212 -3.67 3.72 5.58
C LEU A 212 -2.65 2.86 6.33
N ASP A 213 -1.71 2.24 5.62
CA ASP A 213 -0.60 1.49 6.24
C ASP A 213 0.31 2.45 7.04
N GLY A 214 0.57 3.64 6.50
CA GLY A 214 1.29 4.72 7.19
C GLY A 214 0.57 5.19 8.45
N LEU A 215 -0.74 5.42 8.37
CA LEU A 215 -1.57 5.81 9.52
C LEU A 215 -1.58 4.72 10.60
N HIS A 216 -1.78 3.46 10.19
CA HIS A 216 -1.72 2.30 11.09
C HIS A 216 -0.38 2.25 11.82
N ARG A 217 0.73 2.46 11.09
CA ARG A 217 2.07 2.53 11.68
C ARG A 217 2.22 3.69 12.65
N VAL A 218 1.72 4.88 12.31
CA VAL A 218 1.78 6.06 13.19
C VAL A 218 1.04 5.82 14.52
N LEU A 219 -0.07 5.08 14.48
CA LEU A 219 -0.89 4.78 15.66
C LEU A 219 -0.29 3.68 16.54
N LEU A 220 0.30 2.64 15.95
CA LEU A 220 0.77 1.45 16.67
C LEU A 220 2.28 1.40 16.90
N ASP A 221 3.05 1.84 15.91
CA ASP A 221 4.51 1.75 15.85
C ASP A 221 5.15 3.13 15.67
N GLY A 222 4.48 4.16 16.21
CA GLY A 222 4.84 5.56 16.05
C GLY A 222 5.96 6.04 16.97
N GLY A 223 6.50 5.17 17.82
CA GLY A 223 7.62 5.46 18.70
C GLY A 223 7.25 6.27 19.96
N PRO A 224 8.22 6.48 20.87
CA PRO A 224 7.97 7.04 22.21
C PRO A 224 7.50 8.50 22.22
N SER A 225 7.61 9.22 21.10
CA SER A 225 7.17 10.61 20.95
C SER A 225 5.66 10.77 20.76
N ARG A 226 4.92 9.67 20.54
CA ARG A 226 3.47 9.70 20.35
C ARG A 226 2.76 9.14 21.56
N ILE A 227 1.82 9.94 22.04
CA ILE A 227 1.08 9.70 23.27
C ILE A 227 -0.38 10.05 22.99
N PHE A 228 -1.28 9.10 23.23
CA PHE A 228 -2.71 9.23 22.96
C PHE A 228 -3.52 9.25 24.24
N PHE A 229 -4.51 10.14 24.28
CA PHE A 229 -5.52 10.23 25.31
C PHE A 229 -6.83 9.59 24.83
N PRO A 230 -7.66 9.05 25.72
CA PRO A 230 -8.99 8.55 25.34
C PRO A 230 -9.89 9.62 24.71
N THR A 231 -9.64 10.89 25.05
CA THR A 231 -10.32 12.05 24.46
C THR A 231 -9.97 12.28 22.99
N ASP A 232 -8.82 11.80 22.54
CA ASP A 232 -8.35 12.00 21.16
C ASP A 232 -9.09 11.13 20.16
N ALA A 233 -9.80 10.09 20.62
CA ALA A 233 -10.54 9.17 19.76
C ALA A 233 -11.50 9.88 18.80
N LYS A 234 -12.11 10.99 19.22
CA LYS A 234 -12.97 11.81 18.35
C LYS A 234 -12.18 12.49 17.22
N LEU A 235 -11.02 13.06 17.55
CA LEU A 235 -10.17 13.74 16.57
C LEU A 235 -9.58 12.73 15.57
N LEU A 236 -9.24 11.53 16.04
CA LEU A 236 -8.75 10.45 15.20
C LEU A 236 -9.82 9.93 14.22
N GLU A 237 -11.08 9.81 14.67
CA GLU A 237 -12.19 9.43 13.79
C GLU A 237 -12.53 10.54 12.79
N GLU A 238 -12.51 11.81 13.21
CA GLU A 238 -12.67 12.96 12.32
C GLU A 238 -11.59 12.99 11.23
N ASP A 239 -10.33 12.76 11.60
CA ASP A 239 -9.22 12.70 10.65
C ASP A 239 -9.37 11.53 9.68
N LEU A 240 -9.80 10.36 10.17
CA LEU A 240 -10.04 9.20 9.32
C LEU A 240 -11.15 9.48 8.30
N GLU A 241 -12.27 10.06 8.72
CA GLU A 241 -13.37 10.39 7.80
C GLU A 241 -12.97 11.50 6.82
N PHE A 242 -12.15 12.46 7.26
CA PHE A 242 -11.61 13.50 6.38
C PHE A 242 -10.70 12.91 5.28
N LEU A 243 -9.80 11.98 5.62
CA LEU A 243 -8.98 11.27 4.63
C LEU A 243 -9.83 10.47 3.65
N LYS A 244 -10.89 9.84 4.15
CA LYS A 244 -11.80 9.05 3.34
C LYS A 244 -12.50 9.93 2.30
N GLU A 245 -13.07 11.05 2.73
CA GLU A 245 -13.73 12.00 1.84
C GLU A 245 -12.75 12.64 0.85
N PHE A 246 -11.49 12.88 1.25
CA PHE A 246 -10.43 13.32 0.35
C PHE A 246 -10.22 12.37 -0.83
N PHE A 247 -10.09 11.06 -0.57
CA PHE A 247 -9.91 10.08 -1.66
C PHE A 247 -11.17 9.80 -2.48
N ILE A 248 -12.35 10.02 -1.93
CA ILE A 248 -13.63 9.96 -2.67
C ILE A 248 -13.80 11.21 -3.54
N SER A 249 -13.33 12.36 -3.06
CA SER A 249 -13.38 13.67 -3.72
C SER A 249 -14.75 13.99 -4.33
N GLY A 250 -15.83 13.81 -3.54
CA GLY A 250 -17.19 14.11 -4.01
C GLY A 250 -17.72 13.22 -5.14
N GLY A 251 -16.99 12.17 -5.53
CA GLY A 251 -17.31 11.28 -6.66
C GLY A 251 -16.35 11.40 -7.85
N ASP A 252 -15.48 12.42 -7.86
CA ASP A 252 -14.46 12.59 -8.90
C ASP A 252 -13.18 11.79 -8.62
N GLY A 253 -13.05 11.23 -7.41
CA GLY A 253 -11.94 10.39 -6.99
C GLY A 253 -12.24 8.89 -7.10
N LEU A 254 -11.81 8.12 -6.09
CA LEU A 254 -11.98 6.67 -6.09
C LEU A 254 -13.45 6.24 -5.83
N PRO A 255 -13.86 5.06 -6.34
CA PRO A 255 -15.17 4.50 -6.03
C PRO A 255 -15.34 4.26 -4.52
N ARG A 256 -16.45 4.75 -3.95
CA ARG A 256 -16.75 4.64 -2.51
C ARG A 256 -16.60 3.22 -1.95
N GLY A 257 -17.05 2.21 -2.68
CA GLY A 257 -16.94 0.82 -2.25
C GLY A 257 -15.49 0.35 -2.08
N THR A 258 -14.59 0.77 -2.96
CA THR A 258 -13.15 0.46 -2.86
C THR A 258 -12.54 1.14 -1.63
N VAL A 259 -12.87 2.41 -1.41
CA VAL A 259 -12.38 3.20 -0.28
C VAL A 259 -12.86 2.59 1.04
N GLU A 260 -14.16 2.36 1.22
CA GLU A 260 -14.74 1.79 2.45
C GLU A 260 -14.12 0.43 2.82
N ASN A 261 -13.87 -0.43 1.83
CA ASN A 261 -13.25 -1.73 2.05
C ASN A 261 -11.83 -1.63 2.62
N LEU A 262 -11.06 -0.62 2.21
CA LEU A 262 -9.71 -0.38 2.73
C LEU A 262 -9.77 0.25 4.14
N PHE A 263 -10.65 1.23 4.34
CA PHE A 263 -10.85 1.89 5.64
C PHE A 263 -11.35 0.95 6.74
N ALA A 264 -12.12 -0.09 6.38
CA ALA A 264 -12.58 -1.14 7.30
C ALA A 264 -11.44 -1.84 8.07
N ARG A 265 -10.20 -1.79 7.57
CA ARG A 265 -9.02 -2.38 8.22
C ARG A 265 -8.45 -1.50 9.33
N VAL A 266 -8.55 -0.18 9.20
CA VAL A 266 -7.95 0.79 10.14
C VAL A 266 -8.95 1.26 11.20
N ARG A 267 -10.23 1.33 10.85
CA ARG A 267 -11.31 1.76 11.77
C ARG A 267 -11.34 1.01 13.11
N PRO A 268 -11.13 -0.33 13.17
CA PRO A 268 -11.06 -1.04 14.44
C PRO A 268 -9.93 -0.53 15.35
N VAL A 269 -8.77 -0.16 14.79
CA VAL A 269 -7.64 0.41 15.56
C VAL A 269 -8.01 1.75 16.16
N ILE A 270 -8.64 2.63 15.38
CA ILE A 270 -9.13 3.95 15.85
C ILE A 270 -10.14 3.75 16.99
N ASN A 271 -11.08 2.82 16.83
CA ASN A 271 -12.07 2.50 17.86
C ASN A 271 -11.43 2.05 19.18
N LEU A 272 -10.31 1.31 19.15
CA LEU A 272 -9.60 0.88 20.35
C LEU A 272 -9.11 2.06 21.22
N HIS A 273 -8.81 3.22 20.62
CA HIS A 273 -8.43 4.43 21.37
C HIS A 273 -9.59 5.00 22.20
N SER A 274 -10.85 4.69 21.87
CA SER A 274 -12.03 5.16 22.61
C SER A 274 -12.32 4.39 23.91
N TYR A 275 -11.86 3.14 24.01
CA TYR A 275 -12.13 2.29 25.18
C TYR A 275 -11.35 2.73 26.40
N GLU A 276 -11.84 2.42 27.59
CA GLU A 276 -11.12 2.61 28.85
C GLU A 276 -9.89 1.67 28.97
N THR A 277 -8.89 2.12 29.72
CA THR A 277 -7.61 1.40 29.86
C THR A 277 -7.79 0.02 30.46
N ARG A 278 -8.72 -0.11 31.41
CA ARG A 278 -9.04 -1.39 32.06
C ARG A 278 -9.61 -2.40 31.09
N VAL A 279 -10.51 -1.96 30.22
CA VAL A 279 -11.15 -2.81 29.20
C VAL A 279 -10.08 -3.35 28.24
N LEU A 280 -9.16 -2.50 27.79
CA LEU A 280 -8.04 -2.93 26.94
C LEU A 280 -7.11 -3.93 27.65
N ILE A 281 -6.78 -3.68 28.92
CA ILE A 281 -5.93 -4.58 29.72
C ILE A 281 -6.58 -5.94 29.90
N ASP A 282 -7.88 -5.98 30.21
CA ASP A 282 -8.59 -7.23 30.44
C ASP A 282 -8.76 -8.03 29.14
N ASP A 283 -9.02 -7.36 28.03
CA ASP A 283 -9.07 -8.01 26.72
C ASP A 283 -7.69 -8.52 26.27
N LEU A 284 -6.62 -7.77 26.57
CA LEU A 284 -5.24 -8.23 26.31
C LEU A 284 -4.88 -9.46 27.13
N LYS A 285 -5.25 -9.52 28.42
CA LYS A 285 -5.05 -10.72 29.24
C LYS A 285 -5.82 -11.92 28.68
N PHE A 286 -7.04 -11.67 28.21
CA PHE A 286 -7.88 -12.71 27.61
C PHE A 286 -7.28 -13.23 26.31
N ALA A 287 -6.77 -12.34 25.45
CA ALA A 287 -6.06 -12.67 24.22
C ALA A 287 -4.75 -13.43 24.48
N ASN A 288 -4.00 -13.06 25.53
CA ASN A 288 -2.76 -13.73 25.92
C ASN A 288 -2.96 -15.19 26.35
N GLN A 289 -4.18 -15.57 26.74
CA GLN A 289 -4.56 -16.95 27.07
C GLN A 289 -4.90 -17.79 25.82
N GLY A 290 -4.67 -17.27 24.62
CA GLY A 290 -4.99 -17.94 23.35
C GLY A 290 -6.45 -17.81 22.92
N ASN A 291 -7.25 -16.99 23.61
CA ASN A 291 -8.62 -16.71 23.23
C ASN A 291 -8.69 -15.60 22.18
N ARG A 292 -9.77 -15.55 21.39
CA ARG A 292 -10.04 -14.41 20.51
C ARG A 292 -10.42 -13.19 21.34
N SER A 293 -9.78 -12.05 21.07
CA SER A 293 -10.16 -10.75 21.63
C SER A 293 -11.65 -10.48 21.43
N ARG A 294 -12.28 -9.91 22.46
CA ARG A 294 -13.67 -9.47 22.42
C ARG A 294 -13.82 -8.17 21.64
N LEU A 295 -12.74 -7.38 21.60
CA LEU A 295 -12.66 -6.13 20.83
C LEU A 295 -12.25 -6.36 19.37
N GLY A 296 -12.00 -7.61 18.98
CA GLY A 296 -11.65 -7.98 17.61
C GLY A 296 -10.22 -7.63 17.20
N ALA A 297 -9.35 -7.29 18.16
CA ALA A 297 -7.95 -6.93 17.92
C ALA A 297 -7.00 -8.08 18.30
N ASP A 298 -5.85 -8.18 17.65
CA ASP A 298 -4.85 -9.15 18.09
C ASP A 298 -4.11 -8.67 19.36
N PHE A 299 -3.40 -9.59 20.00
CA PHE A 299 -2.64 -9.31 21.20
C PHE A 299 -1.63 -8.17 21.00
N GLU A 300 -0.98 -8.14 19.84
CA GLU A 300 0.07 -7.18 19.53
C GLU A 300 -0.48 -5.76 19.35
N THR A 301 -1.62 -5.62 18.67
CA THR A 301 -2.32 -4.33 18.51
C THR A 301 -2.72 -3.77 19.87
N LEU A 302 -3.34 -4.60 20.74
CA LEU A 302 -3.72 -4.17 22.08
C LEU A 302 -2.49 -3.74 22.90
N LEU A 303 -1.38 -4.49 22.80
CA LEU A 303 -0.14 -4.19 23.50
C LEU A 303 0.45 -2.85 23.05
N ARG A 304 0.50 -2.61 21.73
CA ARG A 304 0.99 -1.36 21.14
C ARG A 304 0.16 -0.14 21.53
N ILE A 305 -1.17 -0.26 21.50
CA ILE A 305 -2.06 0.81 21.95
C ILE A 305 -1.81 1.16 23.42
N LEU A 306 -1.65 0.15 24.29
CA LEU A 306 -1.34 0.40 25.70
C LEU A 306 0.03 1.06 25.89
N CYS A 307 1.00 0.80 25.02
CA CYS A 307 2.33 1.43 25.07
C CYS A 307 2.25 2.94 24.81
N HIS A 308 1.43 3.36 23.86
CA HIS A 308 1.23 4.78 23.50
C HIS A 308 0.18 5.50 24.35
N ARG A 309 -0.48 4.81 25.29
CA ARG A 309 -1.57 5.38 26.08
C ARG A 309 -1.04 6.28 27.20
N SER A 310 -1.58 7.50 27.31
CA SER A 310 -1.25 8.47 28.37
C SER A 310 -1.88 8.12 29.73
N ASP A 311 -1.68 6.90 30.22
CA ASP A 311 -2.27 6.44 31.47
C ASP A 311 -1.23 5.81 32.41
N SER A 312 -1.31 6.18 33.69
CA SER A 312 -0.55 5.55 34.76
C SER A 312 -0.92 4.08 34.97
N GLU A 313 -2.18 3.69 34.77
CA GLU A 313 -2.66 2.32 34.89
C GLU A 313 -2.03 1.44 33.80
N ALA A 314 -2.06 1.89 32.53
CA ALA A 314 -1.37 1.22 31.42
C ALA A 314 0.14 1.10 31.69
N SER A 315 0.79 2.20 32.08
CA SER A 315 2.24 2.19 32.35
C SER A 315 2.62 1.26 33.50
N GLN A 316 1.83 1.20 34.58
CA GLN A 316 2.07 0.26 35.68
C GLN A 316 1.87 -1.19 35.26
N PHE A 317 0.84 -1.48 34.47
CA PHE A 317 0.58 -2.80 33.94
C PHE A 317 1.75 -3.29 33.06
N LEU A 318 2.17 -2.48 32.09
CA LEU A 318 3.29 -2.78 31.19
C LEU A 318 4.61 -2.96 31.95
N LYS A 319 4.85 -2.15 32.99
CA LYS A 319 6.01 -2.32 33.88
C LYS A 319 6.01 -3.67 34.59
N LYS A 320 4.86 -4.09 35.14
CA LYS A 320 4.75 -5.31 35.96
C LYS A 320 4.79 -6.58 35.11
N GLN A 321 4.04 -6.63 34.01
CA GLN A 321 3.87 -7.84 33.20
C GLN A 321 4.98 -8.02 32.17
N TYR A 322 5.38 -6.94 31.49
CA TYR A 322 6.29 -7.01 30.33
C TYR A 322 7.67 -6.38 30.58
N LYS A 323 7.86 -5.70 31.72
CA LYS A 323 9.11 -5.04 32.12
C LYS A 323 9.60 -4.00 31.11
N PHE A 324 8.69 -3.36 30.37
CA PHE A 324 9.06 -2.37 29.36
C PHE A 324 9.73 -1.12 29.98
N PRO A 325 10.75 -0.56 29.31
CA PRO A 325 11.42 0.65 29.75
C PRO A 325 10.49 1.87 29.61
N LYS A 326 10.72 2.90 30.43
CA LYS A 326 10.04 4.19 30.27
C LYS A 326 10.42 4.78 28.90
N SER A 327 9.48 5.44 28.23
CA SER A 327 9.80 6.29 27.10
C SER A 327 10.83 7.32 27.54
N SER A 328 11.97 7.38 26.85
CA SER A 328 12.96 8.44 27.04
C SER A 328 12.73 9.42 25.89
N GLY A 329 12.07 10.53 26.21
CA GLY A 329 11.96 11.69 25.32
C GLY A 329 13.09 12.66 25.63
#